data_AF-A0A5M8PB80-F1
#
_entry.id   AF-A0A5M8PB80-F1
#
_cell.length_a   1.000
_cell.length_b   1.000
_cell.length_c   1.000
_cell.angle_alpha   90.00
_cell.angle_beta   90.00
_cell.angle_gamma   90.00
#
_symmetry.space_group_name_H-M   'P 1'
#
loop_
_entity.id
_entity.type
_entity.pdbx_description
1 polymer ?
#
loop_
_entity_poly.entity_id
_entity_poly.type
_entity_poly.pdbx_seq_one_letter_code
_entity_poly.pdbx_strand_id
1 'polypeptide(L)'
;MLDFFAGSGTTAQAVMELNAEDGGNRRYILCQLDEPVKAGSEAERAGYQTIDQIAVERIKRAAMKLGDKSGFKHYYIKPPEAQTIEKITEFDPDKPALIADDMVAEFAAPSGFGGAKGEEVLLATWAVADGYRLTESIERLDIAGYQAHYAGGSRLYLIAPGWGAEQTKALLNRIGTYSLNVNALILYGYSFTFESLRELENNVRQSLDKTVQIIKRY
;
A
#
# COMPACT_ATOMS: atom_id res chain seq x y z
N MET A 1 -8.98 19.03 -6.60
CA MET A 1 -8.88 19.07 -8.06
C MET A 1 -8.50 17.69 -8.56
N LEU A 2 -9.13 17.23 -9.64
CA LEU A 2 -8.89 15.92 -10.21
C LEU A 2 -8.76 16.08 -11.72
N ASP A 3 -7.69 15.53 -12.29
CA ASP A 3 -7.39 15.61 -13.71
C ASP A 3 -6.95 14.24 -14.22
N PHE A 4 -7.79 13.60 -15.03
CA PHE A 4 -7.53 12.26 -15.57
C PHE A 4 -6.75 12.28 -16.90
N PHE A 5 -6.41 13.47 -17.40
CA PHE A 5 -5.62 13.67 -18.61
C PHE A 5 -4.51 14.67 -18.31
N ALA A 6 -3.71 14.33 -17.29
CA ALA A 6 -2.71 15.22 -16.71
C ALA A 6 -1.72 15.79 -17.74
N GLY A 7 -1.38 15.01 -18.77
CA GLY A 7 -0.44 15.38 -19.80
C GLY A 7 0.89 15.79 -19.17
N SER A 8 1.26 17.06 -19.30
CA SER A 8 2.49 17.60 -18.71
C SER A 8 2.39 17.99 -17.23
N GLY A 9 1.23 17.88 -16.58
CA GLY A 9 1.04 18.23 -15.16
C GLY A 9 0.72 19.71 -14.90
N THR A 10 0.16 20.43 -15.88
CA THR A 10 -0.24 21.85 -15.76
C THR A 10 -1.20 22.09 -14.60
N THR A 11 -2.17 21.20 -14.38
CA THR A 11 -3.18 21.33 -13.32
C THR A 11 -2.55 21.35 -11.93
N ALA A 12 -1.52 20.53 -11.67
CA ALA A 12 -0.80 20.54 -10.40
C ALA A 12 -0.08 21.88 -10.18
N GLN A 13 0.60 22.39 -11.22
CA GLN A 13 1.26 23.70 -11.14
C GLN A 13 0.27 24.82 -10.81
N ALA A 14 -0.86 24.89 -11.52
CA ALA A 14 -1.87 25.91 -11.29
C ALA A 14 -2.46 25.85 -9.87
N VAL A 15 -2.65 24.63 -9.33
CA VAL A 15 -3.10 24.45 -7.94
C VAL A 15 -2.08 24.97 -6.93
N MET A 16 -0.78 24.70 -7.15
CA MET A 16 0.29 25.20 -6.29
C MET A 16 0.41 26.72 -6.35
N GLU A 17 0.36 27.31 -7.55
CA GLU A 17 0.39 28.76 -7.75
C GLU A 17 -0.79 29.43 -7.02
N LEU A 18 -2.01 28.92 -7.20
CA LEU A 18 -3.19 29.49 -6.57
C LEU A 18 -3.13 29.39 -5.04
N ASN A 19 -2.68 28.26 -4.48
CA ASN A 19 -2.47 28.12 -3.03
C ASN A 19 -1.43 29.10 -2.49
N ALA A 20 -0.36 29.37 -3.24
CA ALA A 20 0.66 30.34 -2.85
C ALA A 20 0.14 31.79 -2.91
N GLU A 21 -0.73 32.10 -3.87
CA GLU A 21 -1.33 33.43 -4.04
C GLU A 21 -2.36 33.76 -2.96
N ASP A 22 -3.23 32.81 -2.61
CA ASP A 22 -4.37 33.08 -1.72
C ASP A 22 -4.29 32.40 -0.33
N GLY A 23 -3.18 31.72 -0.04
CA GLY A 23 -2.99 30.97 1.21
C GLY A 23 -3.89 29.73 1.31
N GLY A 24 -4.43 29.25 0.20
CA GLY A 24 -5.31 28.10 0.14
C GLY A 24 -4.62 26.77 0.42
N ASN A 25 -5.44 25.72 0.56
CA ASN A 25 -5.01 24.35 0.86
C ASN A 25 -5.57 23.33 -0.13
N ARG A 26 -5.72 23.74 -1.40
CA ARG A 26 -6.25 22.89 -2.47
C ARG A 26 -5.32 21.70 -2.69
N ARG A 27 -5.92 20.53 -2.91
CA ARG A 27 -5.22 19.28 -3.25
C ARG A 27 -5.52 18.88 -4.68
N TYR A 28 -4.57 18.19 -5.31
CA TYR A 28 -4.71 17.66 -6.65
C TYR A 28 -4.52 16.13 -6.70
N ILE A 29 -5.18 15.49 -7.66
CA ILE A 29 -4.92 14.11 -8.09
C ILE A 29 -4.83 14.16 -9.61
N LEU A 30 -3.72 13.66 -10.14
CA LEU A 30 -3.44 13.64 -11.57
C LEU A 30 -3.29 12.18 -11.99
N CYS A 31 -3.96 11.80 -13.07
CA CYS A 31 -3.76 10.50 -13.70
C CYS A 31 -3.17 10.73 -15.10
N GLN A 32 -2.13 9.96 -15.39
CA GLN A 32 -1.44 9.93 -16.68
C GLN A 32 -1.16 8.47 -17.01
N LEU A 33 -1.46 8.07 -18.24
CA LEU A 33 -1.00 6.78 -18.74
C LEU A 33 0.53 6.81 -18.87
N ASP A 34 1.16 5.67 -18.67
CA ASP A 34 2.58 5.40 -18.93
C ASP A 34 2.89 5.32 -20.44
N GLU A 35 2.32 6.26 -21.20
CA GLU A 35 2.52 6.37 -22.64
C GLU A 35 3.99 6.69 -22.92
N PRO A 36 4.66 5.87 -23.76
CA PRO A 36 6.05 6.13 -24.15
C PRO A 36 6.20 7.50 -24.81
N VAL A 37 7.31 8.18 -24.54
CA VAL A 37 7.63 9.40 -25.28
C VAL A 37 7.91 9.06 -26.74
N LYS A 38 7.68 10.03 -27.64
CA LYS A 38 7.96 9.85 -29.06
C LYS A 38 9.46 9.59 -29.29
N ALA A 39 9.78 8.55 -30.07
CA ALA A 39 11.14 8.27 -30.50
C ALA A 39 11.77 9.45 -31.25
N GLY A 40 13.02 9.76 -30.93
CA GLY A 40 13.79 10.89 -31.43
C GLY A 40 13.37 12.25 -30.86
N SER A 41 12.42 12.32 -29.92
CA SER A 41 11.99 13.57 -29.29
C SER A 41 13.03 14.13 -28.32
N GLU A 42 12.93 15.42 -28.00
CA GLU A 42 13.75 16.03 -26.94
C GLU A 42 13.53 15.35 -25.57
N ALA A 43 12.32 14.84 -25.32
CA ALA A 43 12.02 14.11 -24.09
C ALA A 43 12.82 12.80 -24.00
N GLU A 44 12.85 12.03 -25.09
CA GLU A 44 13.66 10.81 -25.16
C GLU A 44 15.15 11.12 -25.01
N ARG A 45 15.65 12.15 -25.71
CA ARG A 45 17.06 12.59 -25.60
C ARG A 45 17.44 13.08 -24.21
N ALA A 46 16.47 13.61 -23.47
CA ALA A 46 16.63 14.02 -22.08
C ALA A 46 16.51 12.84 -21.09
N GLY A 47 16.27 11.62 -21.57
CA GLY A 47 16.22 10.40 -20.75
C GLY A 47 14.85 10.05 -20.19
N TYR A 48 13.78 10.76 -20.58
CA TYR A 48 12.42 10.38 -20.20
C TYR A 48 11.93 9.22 -21.04
N GLN A 49 11.34 8.23 -20.40
CA GLN A 49 10.78 7.04 -21.07
C GLN A 49 9.29 7.23 -21.36
N THR A 50 8.57 7.87 -20.45
CA THR A 50 7.11 8.00 -20.49
C THR A 50 6.66 9.44 -20.19
N ILE A 51 5.45 9.78 -20.62
CA ILE A 51 4.87 11.13 -20.44
C ILE A 51 4.70 11.49 -18.95
N ASP A 52 4.34 10.53 -18.09
CA ASP A 52 4.18 10.78 -16.64
C ASP A 52 5.48 11.24 -15.99
N GLN A 53 6.65 10.77 -16.44
CA GLN A 53 7.95 11.21 -15.92
C GLN A 53 8.18 12.70 -16.18
N ILE A 54 7.73 13.20 -17.33
CA ILE A 54 7.77 14.63 -17.66
C ILE A 54 6.84 15.41 -16.73
N ALA A 55 5.64 14.89 -16.46
CA ALA A 55 4.69 15.52 -15.53
C ALA A 55 5.23 15.59 -14.11
N VAL A 56 5.79 14.48 -13.61
CA VAL A 56 6.45 14.39 -12.30
C VAL A 56 7.57 15.41 -12.18
N GLU A 57 8.43 15.51 -13.20
CA GLU A 57 9.53 16.48 -13.19
C GLU A 57 9.03 17.93 -13.23
N ARG A 58 7.99 18.23 -14.04
CA ARG A 58 7.37 19.55 -14.05
C ARG A 58 6.86 19.92 -12.66
N ILE A 59 6.15 19.02 -11.99
CA ILE A 59 5.59 19.25 -10.65
C ILE A 59 6.72 19.55 -9.66
N LYS A 60 7.82 18.76 -9.67
CA LYS A 60 8.99 19.00 -8.83
C LYS A 60 9.61 20.39 -9.06
N ARG A 61 9.79 20.79 -10.32
CA ARG A 61 10.37 22.10 -10.67
C ARG A 61 9.45 23.26 -10.32
N ALA A 62 8.14 23.10 -10.54
CA ALA A 62 7.15 24.10 -10.15
C ALA A 62 7.13 24.29 -8.63
N ALA A 63 7.09 23.20 -7.86
CA ALA A 63 7.18 23.25 -6.41
C ALA A 63 8.46 23.95 -5.92
N MET A 64 9.61 23.60 -6.51
CA MET A 64 10.90 24.25 -6.18
C MET A 64 10.88 25.77 -6.46
N LYS A 65 10.33 26.19 -7.62
CA LYS A 65 10.24 27.60 -7.99
C LYS A 65 9.32 28.40 -7.05
N LEU A 66 8.25 27.77 -6.57
CA LEU A 66 7.27 28.37 -5.65
C LEU A 66 7.69 28.28 -4.17
N GLY A 67 8.74 27.50 -3.86
CA GLY A 67 9.10 27.18 -2.48
C GLY A 67 8.07 26.28 -1.78
N ASP A 68 7.21 25.58 -2.53
CA ASP A 68 6.20 24.67 -1.99
C ASP A 68 6.87 23.40 -1.45
N LYS A 69 6.62 23.12 -0.16
CA LYS A 69 7.15 21.96 0.57
C LYS A 69 6.11 20.88 0.83
N SER A 70 4.89 21.03 0.30
CA SER A 70 3.77 20.11 0.52
C SER A 70 4.03 18.73 -0.09
N GLY A 71 4.78 18.68 -1.19
CA GLY A 71 5.14 17.44 -1.89
C GLY A 71 3.95 16.73 -2.52
N PHE A 72 4.22 15.56 -3.09
CA PHE A 72 3.20 14.67 -3.66
C PHE A 72 3.65 13.22 -3.56
N LYS A 73 2.68 12.30 -3.62
CA LYS A 73 2.92 10.86 -3.75
C LYS A 73 2.70 10.44 -5.21
N HIS A 74 3.50 9.50 -5.68
CA HIS A 74 3.34 8.90 -7.01
C HIS A 74 2.90 7.45 -6.88
N TYR A 75 1.88 7.06 -7.62
CA TYR A 75 1.31 5.71 -7.63
C TYR A 75 1.28 5.19 -9.05
N TYR A 76 1.47 3.88 -9.21
CA TYR A 76 1.31 3.17 -10.46
C TYR A 76 0.31 2.04 -10.28
N ILE A 77 -0.32 1.65 -11.38
CA ILE A 77 -1.23 0.50 -11.42
C ILE A 77 -0.56 -0.57 -12.26
N LYS A 78 -0.38 -1.75 -11.68
CA LYS A 78 0.11 -2.93 -12.39
C LYS A 78 -0.98 -4.00 -12.35
N PRO A 79 -1.40 -4.59 -13.48
CA PRO A 79 -2.25 -5.76 -13.44
C PRO A 79 -1.50 -6.91 -12.74
N PRO A 80 -2.18 -7.75 -11.95
CA PRO A 80 -1.55 -8.93 -11.37
C PRO A 80 -1.05 -9.85 -12.48
N GLU A 81 0.16 -10.38 -12.34
CA GLU A 81 0.69 -11.38 -13.28
C GLU A 81 -0.10 -12.68 -13.08
N ALA A 82 -0.73 -13.18 -14.15
CA ALA A 82 -1.64 -14.34 -14.10
C ALA A 82 -1.02 -15.60 -13.45
N GLN A 83 0.32 -15.71 -13.46
CA GLN A 83 1.05 -16.83 -12.88
C GLN A 83 1.04 -16.86 -11.34
N THR A 84 0.85 -15.72 -10.65
CA THR A 84 0.67 -15.72 -9.19
C THR A 84 -0.65 -16.43 -8.82
N ILE A 85 -1.69 -16.33 -9.67
CA ILE A 85 -2.98 -17.00 -9.46
C ILE A 85 -2.88 -18.51 -9.73
N GLU A 86 -2.09 -18.95 -10.72
CA GLU A 86 -1.94 -20.37 -11.06
C GLU A 86 -1.07 -21.15 -10.06
N LYS A 87 -0.07 -20.51 -9.42
CA LYS A 87 0.73 -21.13 -8.35
C LYS A 87 -0.05 -21.36 -7.06
N ILE A 88 -1.17 -20.65 -6.88
CA ILE A 88 -2.02 -20.67 -5.68
C ILE A 88 -2.93 -21.92 -5.62
N THR A 89 -3.17 -22.58 -6.75
CA THR A 89 -4.21 -23.63 -6.86
C THR A 89 -3.79 -25.05 -6.54
N GLU A 90 -2.49 -25.36 -6.43
CA GLU A 90 -2.04 -26.72 -6.12
C GLU A 90 -1.69 -26.88 -4.63
N PHE A 91 -2.71 -27.24 -3.84
CA PHE A 91 -2.49 -27.76 -2.48
C PHE A 91 -2.00 -29.21 -2.56
N ASP A 92 -0.74 -29.43 -2.17
CA ASP A 92 -0.11 -30.76 -2.10
C ASP A 92 0.25 -31.08 -0.62
N PRO A 93 -0.41 -32.06 0.01
CA PRO A 93 -0.20 -32.40 1.42
C PRO A 93 1.12 -33.14 1.71
N ASP A 94 1.79 -33.68 0.68
CA ASP A 94 3.05 -34.43 0.81
C ASP A 94 4.28 -33.58 0.43
N LYS A 95 4.07 -32.41 -0.17
CA LYS A 95 5.11 -31.38 -0.22
C LYS A 95 5.16 -30.71 1.16
N PRO A 96 6.33 -30.66 1.85
CA PRO A 96 6.49 -29.71 2.95
C PRO A 96 6.05 -28.38 2.38
N ALA A 97 5.03 -27.78 3.02
CA ALA A 97 4.29 -26.65 2.48
C ALA A 97 5.23 -25.80 1.63
N LEU A 98 4.90 -25.63 0.35
CA LEU A 98 5.48 -24.59 -0.49
C LEU A 98 5.15 -23.23 0.17
N ILE A 99 5.73 -22.95 1.34
CA ILE A 99 6.15 -21.64 1.76
C ILE A 99 7.34 -21.35 0.84
N ALA A 100 7.05 -21.25 -0.46
CA ALA A 100 8.00 -20.73 -1.40
C ALA A 100 8.15 -19.26 -1.00
N ASP A 101 9.36 -18.94 -0.53
CA ASP A 101 9.95 -17.61 -0.43
C ASP A 101 8.95 -16.44 -0.47
N ASP A 102 8.66 -15.87 0.71
CA ASP A 102 8.00 -14.59 0.92
C ASP A 102 7.05 -14.16 -0.23
N MET A 103 5.86 -14.74 -0.30
CA MET A 103 4.87 -14.39 -1.35
C MET A 103 4.51 -12.89 -1.37
N VAL A 104 4.81 -12.16 -0.29
CA VAL A 104 4.71 -10.70 -0.28
C VAL A 104 5.69 -10.09 -1.29
N ALA A 105 6.91 -10.61 -1.40
CA ALA A 105 7.93 -10.12 -2.32
C ALA A 105 7.54 -10.25 -3.80
N GLU A 106 6.65 -11.18 -4.17
CA GLU A 106 6.12 -11.28 -5.55
C GLU A 106 5.37 -10.00 -5.98
N PHE A 107 4.86 -9.22 -5.04
CA PHE A 107 4.18 -7.94 -5.31
C PHE A 107 5.13 -6.75 -5.42
N ALA A 108 6.45 -6.94 -5.27
CA ALA A 108 7.40 -5.83 -5.34
C ALA A 108 7.38 -5.15 -6.72
N ALA A 109 7.38 -3.82 -6.71
CA ALA A 109 7.44 -3.04 -7.94
C ALA A 109 8.85 -3.08 -8.53
N PRO A 110 9.01 -3.14 -9.87
CA PRO A 110 10.31 -3.02 -10.50
C PRO A 110 10.99 -1.69 -10.13
N SER A 111 12.32 -1.65 -10.13
CA SER A 111 13.11 -0.47 -9.76
C SER A 111 12.79 0.78 -10.61
N GLY A 112 12.43 0.60 -11.88
CA GLY A 112 11.98 1.68 -12.78
C GLY A 112 10.66 2.34 -12.38
N PHE A 113 9.89 1.72 -11.46
CA PHE A 113 8.60 2.21 -10.94
C PHE A 113 8.69 2.56 -9.45
N GLY A 114 9.85 3.05 -9.01
CA GLY A 114 10.07 3.50 -7.63
C GLY A 114 10.45 2.40 -6.64
N GLY A 115 10.44 1.12 -7.05
CA GLY A 115 10.99 0.02 -6.24
C GLY A 115 10.24 -0.24 -4.93
N ALA A 116 8.92 -0.01 -4.90
CA ALA A 116 8.09 -0.29 -3.74
C ALA A 116 8.18 -1.77 -3.34
N LYS A 117 8.28 -2.04 -2.05
CA LYS A 117 8.26 -3.42 -1.52
C LYS A 117 6.86 -4.00 -1.69
N GLY A 118 6.75 -5.31 -1.86
CA GLY A 118 5.45 -5.94 -2.07
C GLY A 118 4.47 -5.75 -0.90
N GLU A 119 4.99 -5.61 0.33
CA GLU A 119 4.17 -5.26 1.50
C GLU A 119 3.51 -3.88 1.33
N GLU A 120 4.25 -2.91 0.80
CA GLU A 120 3.76 -1.55 0.56
C GLU A 120 2.69 -1.55 -0.55
N VAL A 121 2.88 -2.39 -1.58
CA VAL A 121 1.92 -2.57 -2.68
C VAL A 121 0.62 -3.20 -2.18
N LEU A 122 0.70 -4.30 -1.40
CA LEU A 122 -0.46 -4.94 -0.79
C LEU A 122 -1.20 -3.99 0.15
N LEU A 123 -0.47 -3.31 1.04
CA LEU A 123 -1.05 -2.35 1.97
C LEU A 123 -1.78 -1.22 1.26
N ALA A 124 -1.15 -0.59 0.25
CA ALA A 124 -1.76 0.50 -0.49
C ALA A 124 -3.03 0.04 -1.23
N THR A 125 -2.97 -1.12 -1.90
CA THR A 125 -4.09 -1.70 -2.64
C THR A 125 -5.28 -1.99 -1.71
N TRP A 126 -4.99 -2.63 -0.58
CA TRP A 126 -6.00 -3.02 0.40
C TRP A 126 -6.58 -1.86 1.17
N ALA A 127 -5.76 -0.90 1.58
CA ALA A 127 -6.24 0.30 2.26
C ALA A 127 -7.22 1.07 1.36
N VAL A 128 -6.91 1.22 0.06
CA VAL A 128 -7.81 1.87 -0.90
C VAL A 128 -9.10 1.06 -1.08
N ALA A 129 -9.01 -0.26 -1.23
CA ALA A 129 -10.17 -1.14 -1.32
C ALA A 129 -11.05 -1.08 -0.06
N ASP A 130 -10.45 -0.85 1.09
CA ASP A 130 -11.10 -0.66 2.39
C ASP A 130 -11.69 0.75 2.60
N GLY A 131 -11.57 1.63 1.61
CA GLY A 131 -12.13 2.98 1.60
C GLY A 131 -11.22 4.05 2.18
N TYR A 132 -9.95 3.74 2.48
CA TYR A 132 -8.99 4.75 2.88
C TYR A 132 -8.52 5.58 1.68
N ARG A 133 -8.21 6.85 1.96
CA ARG A 133 -7.63 7.76 0.97
C ARG A 133 -6.19 7.35 0.70
N LEU A 134 -5.69 7.60 -0.52
CA LEU A 134 -4.25 7.44 -0.85
C LEU A 134 -3.32 8.26 0.07
N THR A 135 -3.85 9.35 0.64
CA THR A 135 -3.13 10.21 1.58
C THR A 135 -3.32 9.83 3.04
N GLU A 136 -4.07 8.76 3.33
CA GLU A 136 -4.27 8.31 4.70
C GLU A 136 -2.93 7.94 5.35
N SER A 137 -2.78 8.32 6.62
CA SER A 137 -1.62 7.93 7.42
C SER A 137 -1.89 6.54 7.98
N ILE A 138 -0.98 5.61 7.71
CA ILE A 138 -1.03 4.25 8.24
C ILE A 138 0.18 4.10 9.16
N GLU A 139 -0.08 3.82 10.43
CA GLU A 139 0.93 3.75 11.47
C GLU A 139 1.54 2.34 11.52
N ARG A 140 2.84 2.26 11.79
CA ARG A 140 3.47 0.98 12.13
C ARG A 140 3.27 0.70 13.61
N LEU A 141 2.81 -0.50 13.91
CA LEU A 141 2.54 -0.96 15.26
C LEU A 141 3.39 -2.19 15.55
N ASP A 142 4.29 -2.07 16.52
CA ASP A 142 5.02 -3.21 17.06
C ASP A 142 4.09 -4.05 17.96
N ILE A 143 3.98 -5.33 17.65
CA ILE A 143 3.29 -6.33 18.46
C ILE A 143 4.29 -7.45 18.71
N ALA A 144 5.00 -7.39 19.84
CA ALA A 144 6.00 -8.40 20.23
C ALA A 144 7.02 -8.70 19.11
N GLY A 145 7.61 -7.66 18.53
CA GLY A 145 8.60 -7.75 17.45
C GLY A 145 8.00 -7.78 16.04
N TYR A 146 6.70 -8.04 15.89
CA TYR A 146 6.02 -8.03 14.60
C TYR A 146 5.57 -6.62 14.20
N GLN A 147 5.90 -6.21 12.97
CA GLN A 147 5.53 -4.90 12.44
C GLN A 147 4.19 -4.96 11.71
N ALA A 148 3.10 -4.63 12.42
CA ALA A 148 1.76 -4.53 11.83
C ALA A 148 1.47 -3.12 11.32
N HIS A 149 0.47 -2.97 10.45
CA HIS A 149 0.01 -1.65 9.98
C HIS A 149 -1.36 -1.31 10.53
N TYR A 150 -1.50 -0.15 11.14
CA TYR A 150 -2.71 0.30 11.82
C TYR A 150 -3.29 1.53 11.13
N ALA A 151 -4.54 1.43 10.68
CA ALA A 151 -5.21 2.47 9.90
C ALA A 151 -6.54 2.90 10.53
N GLY A 152 -6.82 4.20 10.45
CA GLY A 152 -8.10 4.79 10.84
C GLY A 152 -8.51 4.56 12.30
N GLY A 153 -7.57 4.26 13.19
CA GLY A 153 -7.83 4.04 14.61
C GLY A 153 -8.64 2.77 14.94
N SER A 154 -8.73 1.81 14.02
CA SER A 154 -9.46 0.57 14.29
C SER A 154 -9.10 -0.64 13.42
N ARG A 155 -8.43 -0.47 12.27
CA ARG A 155 -8.10 -1.59 11.38
C ARG A 155 -6.63 -1.93 11.48
N LEU A 156 -6.33 -3.22 11.64
CA LEU A 156 -4.97 -3.72 11.73
C LEU A 156 -4.71 -4.69 10.57
N TYR A 157 -3.70 -4.38 9.75
CA TYR A 157 -3.25 -5.21 8.65
C TYR A 157 -2.02 -6.02 9.08
N LEU A 158 -2.11 -7.34 8.90
CA LEU A 158 -1.06 -8.31 9.16
C LEU A 158 -0.64 -8.90 7.81
N ILE A 159 0.42 -8.32 7.23
CA ILE A 159 0.89 -8.62 5.87
C ILE A 159 2.23 -9.36 5.91
N ALA A 160 3.18 -8.94 6.74
CA ALA A 160 4.48 -9.60 6.85
C ALA A 160 4.36 -11.03 7.42
N PRO A 161 5.28 -11.95 7.06
CA PRO A 161 5.36 -13.26 7.70
C PRO A 161 5.86 -13.15 9.15
N GLY A 162 5.77 -14.26 9.90
CA GLY A 162 6.34 -14.37 11.25
C GLY A 162 5.34 -14.07 12.39
N TRP A 163 4.04 -14.08 12.11
CA TRP A 163 3.02 -14.05 13.16
C TRP A 163 2.95 -15.39 13.90
N GLY A 164 2.91 -15.34 15.24
CA GLY A 164 2.83 -16.55 16.08
C GLY A 164 2.04 -16.35 17.38
N ALA A 165 2.21 -17.31 18.30
CA ALA A 165 1.49 -17.36 19.58
C ALA A 165 1.81 -16.16 20.48
N GLU A 166 3.07 -15.71 20.50
CA GLU A 166 3.50 -14.54 21.28
C GLU A 166 2.79 -13.27 20.81
N GLN A 167 2.77 -13.04 19.49
CA GLN A 167 2.10 -11.90 18.86
C GLN A 167 0.60 -11.94 19.12
N THR A 168 -0.02 -13.13 19.00
CA THR A 168 -1.45 -13.34 19.30
C THR A 168 -1.78 -12.96 20.73
N LYS A 169 -1.00 -13.46 21.71
CA LYS A 169 -1.17 -13.11 23.13
C LYS A 169 -0.99 -11.62 23.38
N ALA A 170 0.03 -11.01 22.77
CA ALA A 170 0.30 -9.57 22.90
C ALA A 170 -0.85 -8.72 22.33
N LEU A 171 -1.37 -9.08 21.16
CA LEU A 171 -2.52 -8.42 20.53
C LEU A 171 -3.76 -8.49 21.42
N LEU A 172 -4.13 -9.71 21.88
CA LEU A 172 -5.31 -9.90 22.72
C LEU A 172 -5.21 -9.13 24.03
N ASN A 173 -4.04 -9.13 24.67
CA ASN A 173 -3.81 -8.36 25.89
C ASN A 173 -4.03 -6.85 25.63
N ARG A 174 -3.49 -6.32 24.53
CA ARG A 174 -3.66 -4.89 24.20
C ARG A 174 -5.11 -4.51 23.93
N ILE A 175 -5.87 -5.37 23.24
CA ILE A 175 -7.31 -5.16 23.01
C ILE A 175 -8.07 -5.27 24.33
N GLY A 176 -7.84 -6.33 25.12
CA GLY A 176 -8.53 -6.58 26.39
C GLY A 176 -8.24 -5.56 27.49
N THR A 177 -7.07 -4.90 27.44
CA THR A 177 -6.71 -3.77 28.32
C THR A 177 -7.14 -2.41 27.78
N TYR A 178 -7.86 -2.37 26.65
CA TYR A 178 -8.29 -1.15 25.96
C TYR A 178 -7.14 -0.22 25.53
N SER A 179 -5.91 -0.73 25.47
CA SER A 179 -4.75 0.02 25.00
C SER A 179 -4.62 0.04 23.47
N LEU A 180 -5.41 -0.79 22.77
CA LEU A 180 -5.51 -0.81 21.32
C LEU A 180 -6.96 -1.08 20.89
N ASN A 181 -7.54 -0.16 20.13
CA ASN A 181 -8.85 -0.36 19.52
C ASN A 181 -8.70 -1.10 18.19
N VAL A 182 -9.33 -2.26 18.06
CA VAL A 182 -9.35 -3.03 16.80
C VAL A 182 -10.78 -3.48 16.53
N ASN A 183 -11.32 -3.16 15.35
CA ASN A 183 -12.61 -3.69 14.89
C ASN A 183 -12.46 -4.66 13.72
N ALA A 184 -11.35 -4.59 12.97
CA ALA A 184 -11.06 -5.51 11.87
C ALA A 184 -9.57 -5.86 11.81
N LEU A 185 -9.30 -7.15 11.70
CA LEU A 185 -8.00 -7.73 11.36
C LEU A 185 -8.02 -8.12 9.88
N ILE A 186 -7.13 -7.51 9.10
CA ILE A 186 -6.95 -7.82 7.68
C ILE A 186 -5.70 -8.67 7.55
N LEU A 187 -5.86 -9.92 7.11
CA LEU A 187 -4.78 -10.91 7.08
C LEU A 187 -4.38 -11.23 5.65
N TYR A 188 -3.09 -11.19 5.35
CA TYR A 188 -2.58 -11.84 4.15
C TYR A 188 -2.36 -13.33 4.43
N GLY A 189 -3.25 -14.18 3.92
CA GLY A 189 -3.31 -15.58 4.31
C GLY A 189 -2.01 -16.36 4.06
N TYR A 190 -1.26 -16.00 3.01
CA TYR A 190 0.02 -16.65 2.68
C TYR A 190 1.17 -16.33 3.64
N SER A 191 1.03 -15.29 4.47
CA SER A 191 2.03 -14.93 5.48
C SER A 191 1.90 -15.71 6.79
N PHE A 192 0.91 -16.58 6.89
CA PHE A 192 0.63 -17.36 8.08
C PHE A 192 0.84 -18.85 7.82
N THR A 193 1.39 -19.55 8.81
CA THR A 193 1.25 -21.01 8.86
C THR A 193 -0.19 -21.38 9.19
N PHE A 194 -0.62 -22.59 8.80
CA PHE A 194 -1.96 -23.08 9.16
C PHE A 194 -2.21 -23.04 10.68
N GLU A 195 -1.21 -23.41 11.47
CA GLU A 195 -1.28 -23.41 12.94
C GLU A 195 -1.46 -21.99 13.49
N SER A 196 -0.60 -21.05 13.10
CA SER A 196 -0.65 -19.66 13.59
C SER A 196 -1.95 -18.93 13.18
N LEU A 197 -2.43 -19.17 11.95
CA LEU A 197 -3.69 -18.59 11.48
C LEU A 197 -4.88 -19.13 12.28
N ARG A 198 -4.94 -20.45 12.47
CA ARG A 198 -6.03 -21.09 13.23
C ARG A 198 -6.00 -20.68 14.70
N GLU A 199 -4.82 -20.57 15.29
CA GLU A 199 -4.64 -20.07 16.64
C GLU A 199 -5.19 -18.65 16.78
N LEU A 200 -4.77 -17.73 15.91
CA LEU A 200 -5.25 -16.35 15.92
C LEU A 200 -6.78 -16.27 15.78
N GLU A 201 -7.35 -16.97 14.80
CA GLU A 201 -8.79 -16.98 14.56
C GLU A 201 -9.58 -17.47 15.78
N ASN A 202 -9.16 -18.58 16.38
CA ASN A 202 -9.84 -19.14 17.55
C ASN A 202 -9.75 -18.21 18.75
N ASN A 203 -8.55 -17.69 19.04
CA ASN A 203 -8.30 -16.82 20.18
C ASN A 203 -9.07 -15.49 20.08
N VAL A 204 -9.10 -14.87 18.90
CA VAL A 204 -9.88 -13.65 18.64
C VAL A 204 -11.38 -13.91 18.77
N ARG A 205 -11.89 -15.01 18.19
CA ARG A 205 -13.32 -15.35 18.27
C ARG A 205 -13.78 -15.66 19.69
N GLN A 206 -12.96 -16.37 20.47
CA GLN A 206 -13.29 -16.76 21.85
C GLN A 206 -13.12 -15.60 22.84
N SER A 207 -12.03 -14.84 22.73
CA SER A 207 -11.67 -13.85 23.75
C SER A 207 -12.36 -12.50 23.55
N LEU A 208 -12.77 -12.19 22.31
CA LEU A 208 -13.32 -10.87 21.96
C LEU A 208 -14.80 -10.91 21.56
N ASP A 209 -15.51 -12.01 21.84
CA ASP A 209 -16.96 -12.18 21.60
C ASP A 209 -17.45 -11.63 20.24
N LYS A 210 -16.70 -11.93 19.17
CA LYS A 210 -16.98 -11.47 17.77
C LYS A 210 -17.02 -9.95 17.56
N THR A 211 -16.51 -9.14 18.50
CA THR A 211 -16.39 -7.68 18.32
C THR A 211 -15.35 -7.30 17.27
N VAL A 212 -14.38 -8.19 17.01
CA VAL A 212 -13.34 -8.02 15.99
C VAL A 212 -13.63 -8.92 14.79
N GLN A 213 -13.76 -8.31 13.61
CA GLN A 213 -13.90 -9.02 12.35
C GLN A 213 -12.54 -9.49 11.84
N ILE A 214 -12.48 -10.71 11.29
CA ILE A 214 -11.29 -11.22 10.61
C ILE A 214 -11.59 -11.32 9.13
N ILE A 215 -10.79 -10.64 8.31
CA ILE A 215 -10.90 -10.62 6.85
C ILE A 215 -9.61 -11.17 6.27
N LYS A 216 -9.69 -12.31 5.60
CA LYS A 216 -8.56 -12.93 4.92
C LYS A 216 -8.53 -12.51 3.46
N ARG A 217 -7.34 -12.21 2.95
CA ARG A 217 -7.05 -11.88 1.56
C ARG A 217 -5.89 -12.71 1.05
N TYR A 218 -5.91 -12.96 -0.25
CA TYR A 218 -4.96 -13.78 -0.99
C TYR A 218 -4.59 -13.05 -2.28
#